data_AF-A0A432E1R5-F1
#
_entry.id   AF-A0A432E1R5-F1
#
_cell.length_a   1.000
_cell.length_b   1.000
_cell.length_c   1.000
_cell.angle_alpha   90.00
_cell.angle_beta   90.00
_cell.angle_gamma   90.00
#
_symmetry.space_group_name_H-M   'P 1'
#
loop_
_entity.id
_entity.type
_entity.pdbx_description
1 polymer ?
#
loop_
_entity_poly.entity_id
_entity_poly.type
_entity_poly.pdbx_seq_one_letter_code
_entity_poly.pdbx_strand_id
1 'polypeptide(L)'
;MLPYILTTLKNKIDDITAVEKIFLFGSRGRIPFENWKELEGKDWDVLVQAGCRLKNAQVLVDKDYYIDLIVLDEGSIKKYYPENNLAMVFPENKLME
;
A
#
# COMPACT_ATOMS: atom_id res chain seq x y z
N MET A 1 12.81 -3.57 5.50
CA MET A 1 12.39 -4.28 4.27
C MET A 1 11.15 -3.64 3.65
N LEU A 2 10.03 -3.56 4.37
CA LEU A 2 8.82 -2.87 3.88
C LEU A 2 9.05 -1.41 3.41
N PRO A 3 9.78 -0.54 4.13
CA PRO A 3 10.07 0.81 3.65
C PRO A 3 10.65 0.83 2.23
N TYR A 4 11.67 0.01 1.98
CA TYR A 4 12.32 -0.11 0.69
C TYR A 4 11.36 -0.58 -0.43
N ILE A 5 10.50 -1.55 -0.12
CA ILE A 5 9.50 -2.06 -1.06
C ILE A 5 8.51 -0.97 -1.43
N LEU A 6 7.95 -0.29 -0.44
CA LEU A 6 6.95 0.75 -0.67
C LEU A 6 7.55 1.94 -1.43
N THR A 7 8.80 2.33 -1.12
CA THR A 7 9.54 3.35 -1.88
C THR A 7 9.78 2.90 -3.32
N THR A 8 10.19 1.65 -3.54
CA THR A 8 10.40 1.12 -4.90
C THR A 8 9.10 1.07 -5.69
N LEU A 9 8.00 0.64 -5.07
CA LEU A 9 6.66 0.64 -5.67
C LEU A 9 6.20 2.06 -6.00
N LYS A 10 6.35 2.99 -5.06
CA LYS A 10 6.03 4.40 -5.26
C LYS A 10 6.77 4.96 -6.47
N ASN A 11 8.09 4.80 -6.53
CA ASN A 11 8.91 5.33 -7.62
C ASN A 11 8.47 4.76 -8.98
N LYS A 12 8.22 3.44 -9.06
CA LYS A 12 7.74 2.80 -10.30
C LYS A 12 6.37 3.28 -10.75
N ILE A 13 5.47 3.57 -9.82
CA ILE A 13 4.14 4.09 -10.14
C ILE A 13 4.24 5.57 -10.52
N ASP A 14 5.08 6.34 -9.81
CA ASP A 14 5.36 7.77 -10.09
C ASP A 14 5.92 7.99 -11.50
N ASP A 15 6.67 7.04 -12.06
CA ASP A 15 7.13 7.09 -13.45
C ASP A 15 5.95 7.07 -14.47
N ILE A 16 4.76 6.62 -14.05
CA ILE A 16 3.55 6.51 -14.88
C ILE A 16 2.53 7.61 -14.51
N THR A 17 2.31 7.82 -13.21
CA THR A 17 1.30 8.73 -12.67
C THR A 17 1.66 9.12 -11.24
N ALA A 18 1.34 10.34 -10.83
CA ALA A 18 1.65 10.80 -9.48
C ALA A 18 0.95 9.94 -8.42
N VAL A 19 1.73 9.41 -7.49
CA VAL A 19 1.27 8.72 -6.28
C VAL A 19 0.91 9.76 -5.22
N GLU A 20 -0.38 9.84 -4.91
CA GLU A 20 -0.91 10.81 -3.94
C GLU A 20 -0.86 10.25 -2.52
N LYS A 21 -1.26 9.00 -2.35
CA LYS A 21 -1.33 8.31 -1.05
C LYS A 21 -0.97 6.84 -1.19
N ILE A 22 -0.38 6.28 -0.15
CA ILE A 22 -0.21 4.82 -0.02
C ILE A 22 -0.86 4.40 1.29
N PHE A 23 -1.66 3.36 1.22
CA PHE A 23 -2.35 2.73 2.33
C PHE A 23 -1.94 1.28 2.43
N LEU A 24 -1.91 0.75 3.65
CA LEU A 24 -2.03 -0.68 3.88
C LEU A 24 -3.48 -1.00 4.22
N PHE A 25 -4.01 -2.06 3.63
CA PHE A 25 -5.33 -2.58 3.95
C PHE A 25 -5.20 -3.98 4.58
N GLY A 26 -6.30 -4.72 4.64
CA GLY A 26 -6.28 -6.08 5.16
C GLY A 26 -5.90 -6.15 6.64
N SER A 27 -5.04 -7.09 7.01
CA SER A 27 -4.72 -7.33 8.43
C SER A 27 -4.03 -6.14 9.11
N ARG A 28 -3.18 -5.42 8.36
CA ARG A 28 -2.41 -4.27 8.88
C ARG A 28 -3.20 -2.97 8.88
N GLY A 29 -4.20 -2.85 8.00
CA GLY A 29 -5.15 -1.74 8.03
C GLY A 29 -6.11 -1.74 9.22
N ARG A 30 -6.20 -2.88 9.96
CA ARG A 30 -7.14 -3.06 11.07
C ARG A 30 -6.53 -2.98 12.47
N ILE A 31 -5.20 -2.92 12.58
CA ILE A 31 -4.52 -2.88 13.88
C ILE A 31 -3.52 -1.71 13.95
N PRO A 32 -3.29 -1.14 15.15
CA PRO A 32 -2.28 -0.11 15.35
C PRO A 32 -0.88 -0.58 14.94
N PHE A 33 -0.04 0.37 14.52
CA PHE A 33 1.31 0.13 14.01
C PHE A 33 2.19 -0.66 15.01
N GLU A 34 2.03 -0.39 16.31
CA GLU A 34 2.78 -1.02 17.41
C GLU A 34 2.57 -2.54 17.47
N ASN A 35 1.44 -3.02 16.94
CA ASN A 35 1.05 -4.43 16.96
C ASN A 35 1.42 -5.17 15.67
N TRP A 36 2.00 -4.49 14.66
CA TRP A 36 2.31 -5.13 13.37
C TRP A 36 3.34 -6.26 13.46
N LYS A 37 4.15 -6.29 14.53
CA LYS A 37 5.07 -7.40 14.84
C LYS A 37 4.35 -8.75 14.95
N GLU A 38 3.07 -8.75 15.33
CA GLU A 38 2.26 -9.97 15.44
C GLU A 38 1.88 -10.56 14.08
N LEU A 39 2.08 -9.79 13.00
CA LEU A 39 1.78 -10.17 11.62
C LEU A 39 3.06 -10.51 10.82
N GLU A 40 4.19 -10.76 11.49
CA GLU A 40 5.42 -11.17 10.82
C GLU A 40 5.20 -12.43 9.95
N GLY A 41 5.76 -12.42 8.74
CA GLY A 41 5.56 -13.48 7.75
C GLY A 41 4.21 -13.48 7.02
N LYS A 42 3.29 -12.54 7.35
CA LYS A 42 2.05 -12.32 6.59
C LYS A 42 2.27 -11.39 5.40
N ASP A 43 1.49 -11.64 4.35
CA ASP A 43 1.42 -10.85 3.12
C ASP A 43 1.10 -9.37 3.36
N TRP A 44 1.48 -8.55 2.38
CA TRP A 44 1.29 -7.10 2.39
C TRP A 44 0.22 -6.68 1.39
N ASP A 45 -0.92 -6.28 1.95
CA ASP A 45 -2.04 -5.68 1.21
C ASP A 45 -1.77 -4.16 1.03
N VAL A 46 -1.36 -3.74 -0.17
CA VAL A 46 -0.97 -2.34 -0.47
C VAL A 46 -1.96 -1.70 -1.44
N LEU A 47 -2.56 -0.58 -1.04
CA LEU A 47 -3.44 0.23 -1.87
C LEU A 47 -2.77 1.58 -2.15
N VAL A 48 -2.62 1.92 -3.43
CA VAL A 48 -2.02 3.18 -3.89
C VAL A 48 -3.12 4.04 -4.50
N GLN A 49 -3.23 5.29 -4.02
CA GLN A 49 -4.04 6.33 -4.64
C GLN A 49 -3.20 7.04 -5.70
N ALA A 50 -3.68 7.06 -6.93
CA ALA A 50 -3.04 7.78 -8.03
C ALA A 50 -4.08 8.42 -8.96
N GLY A 51 -3.65 9.41 -9.76
CA GLY A 51 -4.52 10.17 -10.66
C GLY A 51 -5.14 9.37 -11.81
N CYS A 52 -4.77 8.10 -11.98
CA CYS A 52 -5.37 7.21 -12.97
C CYS A 52 -5.51 5.78 -12.42
N ARG A 53 -6.51 5.06 -12.94
CA ARG A 53 -6.74 3.66 -12.57
C ARG A 53 -5.72 2.77 -13.27
N LEU A 54 -4.76 2.23 -12.52
CA LEU A 54 -3.88 1.15 -13.00
C LEU A 54 -4.43 -0.19 -12.47
N LYS A 55 -4.96 -1.02 -13.37
CA LYS A 55 -5.40 -2.38 -12.99
C LYS A 55 -4.15 -3.25 -12.83
N ASN A 56 -3.98 -3.80 -11.64
CA ASN A 56 -2.72 -4.38 -11.17
C ASN A 56 -2.11 -5.42 -12.14
N ALA A 57 -0.79 -5.36 -12.33
CA ALA A 57 -0.01 -6.30 -13.13
C ALA A 57 0.98 -7.02 -12.21
N GLN A 58 0.62 -8.25 -11.85
CA GLN A 58 1.45 -9.29 -11.24
C GLN A 58 2.00 -9.06 -9.82
N VAL A 59 2.03 -10.17 -9.08
CA VAL A 59 2.67 -10.33 -7.77
C VAL A 59 4.17 -10.06 -7.92
N LEU A 60 4.71 -9.10 -7.18
CA LEU A 60 6.14 -8.85 -7.07
C LEU A 60 6.75 -9.92 -6.14
N VAL A 61 7.10 -11.07 -6.72
CA VAL A 61 7.83 -12.14 -6.02
C VAL A 61 9.32 -11.80 -6.08
N ASP A 62 9.80 -11.02 -5.13
CA ASP A 62 11.24 -10.93 -4.86
C ASP A 62 11.43 -11.10 -3.36
N LYS A 63 11.98 -12.26 -2.94
CA LYS A 63 12.40 -12.59 -1.56
C LYS A 63 11.27 -12.69 -0.53
N ASP A 64 10.78 -13.90 -0.27
CA ASP A 64 10.06 -14.30 0.97
C ASP A 64 8.81 -13.49 1.39
N TYR A 65 8.26 -12.61 0.56
CA TYR A 65 7.02 -11.88 0.83
C TYR A 65 6.09 -11.85 -0.38
N TYR A 66 4.79 -11.83 -0.12
CA TYR A 66 3.75 -11.59 -1.12
C TYR A 66 3.17 -10.18 -0.94
N ILE A 67 2.99 -9.48 -2.06
CA ILE A 67 2.38 -8.15 -2.09
C ILE A 67 1.16 -8.21 -3.01
N ASP A 68 0.01 -7.91 -2.42
CA ASP A 68 -1.21 -7.64 -3.15
C ASP A 68 -1.35 -6.15 -3.35
N LEU A 69 -0.99 -5.68 -4.55
CA LEU A 69 -1.05 -4.28 -4.93
C LEU A 69 -2.42 -3.94 -5.55
N ILE A 70 -2.97 -2.79 -5.20
CA ILE A 70 -4.15 -2.22 -5.84
C ILE A 70 -3.86 -0.75 -6.11
N VAL A 71 -4.11 -0.26 -7.33
CA VAL A 71 -3.96 1.16 -7.66
C VAL A 71 -5.31 1.71 -8.13
N LEU A 72 -5.81 2.73 -7.43
CA LEU A 72 -7.14 3.31 -7.65
C LEU A 72 -7.10 4.84 -7.59
N ASP A 73 -8.10 5.47 -8.20
CA ASP A 73 -8.39 6.89 -8.00
C ASP A 73 -9.11 7.12 -6.66
N GLU A 74 -9.11 8.37 -6.18
CA GLU A 74 -9.73 8.76 -4.91
C GLU A 74 -11.23 8.37 -4.83
N GLY A 75 -11.97 8.55 -5.93
CA GLY A 75 -13.40 8.23 -5.98
C GLY A 75 -13.66 6.74 -5.77
N SER A 76 -12.85 5.89 -6.40
CA SER A 76 -12.88 4.44 -6.20
C SER A 76 -12.51 4.04 -4.78
N ILE A 77 -11.50 4.67 -4.17
CA ILE A 77 -11.10 4.37 -2.78
C ILE A 77 -12.25 4.71 -1.82
N LYS A 78 -12.81 5.92 -1.91
CA LYS A 78 -13.94 6.35 -1.07
C LYS A 78 -15.16 5.44 -1.19
N LYS A 79 -15.37 4.84 -2.37
CA LYS A 79 -16.50 3.96 -2.64
C LYS A 79 -16.30 2.53 -2.09
N TYR A 80 -15.10 1.98 -2.23
CA TYR A 80 -14.85 0.55 -1.96
C TYR A 80 -14.09 0.28 -0.66
N TYR A 81 -13.39 1.28 -0.11
CA TYR A 81 -12.53 1.16 1.06
C TYR A 81 -12.83 2.29 2.05
N PRO A 82 -13.85 2.14 2.92
CA PRO A 82 -14.13 3.11 3.95
C PRO A 82 -12.94 3.23 4.92
N GLU A 83 -12.70 4.45 5.42
CA GLU A 83 -11.46 4.88 6.10
C GLU A 83 -11.03 4.01 7.29
N ASN A 84 -11.99 3.35 7.95
CA ASN A 84 -11.77 2.52 9.13
C ASN A 84 -10.97 1.22 8.88
N ASN A 85 -10.60 0.91 7.65
CA ASN A 85 -9.82 -0.28 7.29
C ASN A 85 -8.51 0.03 6.55
N LEU A 86 -8.12 1.30 6.48
CA LEU A 86 -6.91 1.74 5.79
C LEU A 86 -5.94 2.37 6.78
N ALA A 87 -4.72 1.85 6.81
CA ALA A 87 -3.60 2.49 7.49
C ALA A 87 -2.82 3.32 6.47
N MET A 88 -2.90 4.65 6.53
CA MET A 88 -2.12 5.51 5.66
C MET A 88 -0.64 5.44 6.04
N VAL A 89 0.21 5.17 5.05
CA VAL A 89 1.66 5.08 5.22
C VAL A 89 2.42 6.15 4.45
N PHE A 90 1.78 6.80 3.47
CA PHE A 90 2.29 7.99 2.79
C PHE A 90 1.12 8.95 2.49
N PRO A 91 1.28 10.27 2.70
CA PRO A 91 2.51 10.95 3.14
C PRO A 91 2.71 11.02 4.67
N GLU A 92 1.70 10.63 5.46
CA GLU A 92 1.65 10.94 6.89
C GLU A 92 2.59 10.12 7.79
N ASN A 93 3.16 9.01 7.31
CA ASN A 93 3.83 8.03 8.17
C ASN A 93 5.33 7.87 7.85
N LYS A 94 6.16 7.75 8.89
CA LYS A 94 7.65 7.65 8.79
C LYS A 94 8.15 6.31 8.26
N LEU A 95 7.27 5.44 7.80
CA LEU A 95 7.63 4.12 7.28
C LEU A 95 8.36 4.18 5.93
N MET A 96 8.45 5.35 5.30
CA MET A 96 9.18 5.55 4.04
C MET A 96 10.41 6.48 4.18
N GLU A 97 10.84 6.80 5.40
CA GLU A 97 12.12 7.49 5.65
C GLU A 97 13.34 6.58 5.44
#